data_AF-A0A3Q9HQA1-F1
#
_entry.id   AF-A0A3Q9HQA1-F1
#
_cell.length_a   1.000
_cell.length_b   1.000
_cell.length_c   1.000
_cell.angle_alpha   90.00
_cell.angle_beta   90.00
_cell.angle_gamma   90.00
#
_symmetry.space_group_name_H-M   'P 1'
#
loop_
_entity.id
_entity.type
_entity.pdbx_description
1 polymer ?
#
loop_
_entity_poly.entity_id
_entity_poly.type
_entity_poly.pdbx_seq_one_letter_code
_entity_poly.pdbx_strand_id
1 'polypeptide(L)'
;MRRKSFFALSVLLILLIITCISYAEEQTVTVSVSGMNVPVEMTIKNLKQRIGVNFGANWDSIRVYDSKDKELPYQIDDLDLNGILSGDDELVFVAPKPGEYKIVVSDDPFASKPEYKGNLFVVEKAENGGYEVATSDKKTVFSVRSNGIVDIKGFDGYNKVIAAELGLARTGGFNKSTWWADKNLGPYNEVVSYAFRVKNMEIFSDGPVRLTIVAQMASEMFPGLEQTLYTKIYPNGEVKIDNVFEFRGYADMAKVQSQMTHPLVEEEDTVHILPVFRRMGWADAKQYTPEEYWKERGAVQTVDGTPYIIFPATDKMKPLFWGATYIFASVEKWRANYSPSAGIGIGEINLDIPEIPSDLQKFVEGRTWVYESSEFRTGQFQWIAGEFNAFPGTADLKTRIEDTVVHYIPGDREVFSFYYIPFRAKNEADAIRFLNTRRADLTGIIFK
;
A
#
# COMPACT_ATOMS: atom_id res chain seq x y z
N MET A 1 -35.16 39.26 -57.93
CA MET A 1 -33.82 38.72 -57.55
C MET A 1 -33.49 38.86 -56.05
N ARG A 2 -33.72 40.00 -55.38
CA ARG A 2 -33.28 40.24 -53.97
C ARG A 2 -33.77 39.25 -52.90
N ARG A 3 -34.98 38.70 -52.99
CA ARG A 3 -35.50 37.73 -51.99
C ARG A 3 -34.83 36.35 -52.02
N LYS A 4 -34.36 35.89 -53.19
CA LYS A 4 -33.65 34.60 -53.32
C LYS A 4 -32.23 34.67 -52.73
N SER A 5 -31.58 35.83 -52.85
CA SER A 5 -30.24 36.08 -52.30
C SER A 5 -30.22 36.16 -50.77
N PHE A 6 -31.27 36.72 -50.14
CA PHE A 6 -31.37 36.82 -48.68
C PHE A 6 -31.66 35.45 -48.02
N PHE A 7 -32.47 34.62 -48.68
CA PHE A 7 -32.73 33.24 -48.24
C PHE A 7 -31.47 32.37 -48.38
N ALA A 8 -30.73 32.50 -49.48
CA ALA A 8 -29.46 31.80 -49.68
C ALA A 8 -28.39 32.21 -48.65
N LEU A 9 -28.30 33.49 -48.30
CA LEU A 9 -27.38 33.98 -47.28
C LEU A 9 -27.74 33.48 -45.87
N SER A 10 -29.04 33.43 -45.55
CA SER A 10 -29.53 32.93 -44.25
C SER A 10 -29.29 31.43 -44.10
N VAL A 11 -29.51 30.66 -45.19
CA VAL A 11 -29.21 29.23 -45.23
C VAL A 11 -27.71 28.97 -45.13
N LEU A 12 -26.88 29.77 -45.80
CA LEU A 12 -25.42 29.67 -45.71
C LEU A 12 -24.91 30.01 -44.31
N LEU A 13 -25.49 31.01 -43.63
CA LEU A 13 -25.13 31.39 -42.27
C LEU A 13 -25.54 30.32 -41.25
N ILE A 14 -26.73 29.72 -41.40
CA ILE A 14 -27.19 28.59 -40.59
C ILE A 14 -26.29 27.36 -40.84
N LEU A 15 -25.92 27.08 -42.09
CA LEU A 15 -24.95 26.03 -42.42
C LEU A 15 -23.57 26.34 -41.83
N LEU A 16 -23.11 27.59 -41.85
CA LEU A 16 -21.84 27.99 -41.22
C LEU A 16 -21.86 27.79 -39.70
N ILE A 17 -22.98 28.15 -39.06
CA ILE A 17 -23.23 27.96 -37.63
C ILE A 17 -23.30 26.45 -37.28
N ILE A 18 -23.93 25.63 -38.14
CA ILE A 18 -23.98 24.17 -37.99
C ILE A 18 -22.60 23.52 -38.25
N THR A 19 -21.77 24.07 -39.15
CA THR A 19 -20.39 23.57 -39.40
C THR A 19 -19.37 24.03 -38.36
N CYS A 20 -19.70 25.02 -37.53
CA CYS A 20 -18.86 25.48 -36.43
C CYS A 20 -19.15 24.78 -35.10
N ILE A 21 -20.01 23.76 -35.07
CA ILE A 21 -20.12 22.86 -33.92
C ILE A 21 -18.91 21.93 -33.98
N SER A 22 -17.77 22.42 -33.49
CA SER A 22 -16.64 21.56 -33.14
C SER A 22 -17.14 20.65 -32.04
N TYR A 23 -17.41 19.39 -32.35
CA TYR A 23 -17.62 18.38 -31.32
C TYR A 23 -16.28 18.20 -30.61
N ALA A 24 -16.30 18.27 -29.29
CA ALA A 24 -15.13 17.90 -28.51
C ALA A 24 -14.77 16.45 -28.81
N GLU A 25 -13.49 16.20 -29.02
CA GLU A 25 -12.96 14.86 -29.17
C GLU A 25 -12.89 14.22 -27.78
N GLU A 26 -13.24 12.93 -27.69
CA GLU A 26 -13.16 12.15 -26.46
C GLU A 26 -12.15 11.00 -26.63
N GLN A 27 -11.35 10.79 -25.59
CA GLN A 27 -10.45 9.65 -25.46
C GLN A 27 -10.91 8.79 -24.29
N THR A 28 -10.88 7.47 -24.47
CA THR A 28 -11.37 6.51 -23.48
C THR A 28 -10.27 5.53 -23.10
N VAL A 29 -10.06 5.37 -21.79
CA VAL A 29 -9.27 4.27 -21.22
C VAL A 29 -10.21 3.24 -20.65
N THR A 30 -10.06 1.98 -21.05
CA THR A 30 -10.91 0.89 -20.54
C THR A 30 -10.21 0.19 -19.39
N VAL A 31 -10.93 -0.02 -18.29
CA VAL A 31 -10.44 -0.74 -17.11
C VAL A 31 -11.29 -2.00 -16.90
N SER A 32 -10.66 -3.16 -16.85
CA SER A 32 -11.31 -4.42 -16.46
C SER A 32 -10.93 -4.77 -15.02
N VAL A 33 -11.92 -5.16 -14.22
CA VAL A 33 -11.72 -5.66 -12.85
C VAL A 33 -12.42 -7.01 -12.65
N SER A 34 -11.83 -7.89 -11.85
CA SER A 34 -12.36 -9.23 -11.56
C SER A 34 -13.19 -9.33 -10.28
N GLY A 35 -13.11 -8.32 -9.42
CA GLY A 35 -13.64 -8.36 -8.05
C GLY A 35 -14.78 -7.38 -7.76
N MET A 36 -15.33 -7.48 -6.55
CA MET A 36 -16.28 -6.50 -6.01
C MET A 36 -15.57 -5.42 -5.19
N ASN A 37 -16.11 -4.20 -5.21
CA ASN A 37 -15.58 -3.05 -4.47
C ASN A 37 -14.06 -2.90 -4.61
N VAL A 38 -13.55 -2.96 -5.84
CA VAL A 38 -12.11 -2.87 -6.13
C VAL A 38 -11.76 -1.40 -6.39
N PRO A 39 -10.89 -0.77 -5.59
CA PRO A 39 -10.37 0.54 -5.91
C PRO A 39 -9.50 0.48 -7.16
N VAL A 40 -9.77 1.38 -8.10
CA VAL A 40 -8.97 1.56 -9.33
C VAL A 40 -8.26 2.89 -9.22
N GLU A 41 -6.94 2.85 -9.18
CA GLU A 41 -6.06 4.00 -8.99
C GLU A 41 -5.19 4.22 -10.24
N MET A 42 -5.10 5.46 -10.71
CA MET A 42 -4.25 5.83 -11.84
C MET A 42 -3.69 7.24 -11.65
N THR A 43 -2.37 7.39 -11.77
CA THR A 43 -1.78 8.74 -11.79
C THR A 43 -2.20 9.51 -13.03
N ILE A 44 -2.38 10.83 -12.90
CA ILE A 44 -2.72 11.70 -14.04
C ILE A 44 -1.68 11.60 -15.15
N LYS A 45 -0.39 11.41 -14.80
CA LYS A 45 0.67 11.10 -15.77
C LYS A 45 0.38 9.84 -16.57
N ASN A 46 -0.02 8.74 -15.93
CA ASN A 46 -0.34 7.49 -16.61
C ASN A 46 -1.61 7.62 -17.46
N LEU A 47 -2.62 8.36 -16.99
CA LEU A 47 -3.81 8.66 -17.77
C LEU A 47 -3.46 9.44 -19.04
N LYS A 48 -2.66 10.51 -18.92
CA LYS A 48 -2.17 11.31 -20.04
C LYS A 48 -1.40 10.48 -21.08
N GLN A 49 -0.59 9.52 -20.62
CA GLN A 49 0.14 8.62 -21.52
C GLN A 49 -0.81 7.71 -22.32
N ARG A 50 -1.92 7.28 -21.71
CA ARG A 50 -2.91 6.37 -22.34
C ARG A 50 -3.83 7.07 -23.33
N ILE A 51 -4.27 8.28 -23.04
CA ILE A 51 -5.13 9.08 -23.95
C ILE A 51 -4.32 9.79 -25.05
N GLY A 52 -2.99 9.72 -24.98
CA GLY A 52 -2.09 10.37 -25.92
C GLY A 52 -1.54 11.69 -25.37
N VAL A 53 -0.21 11.80 -25.27
CA VAL A 53 0.47 12.94 -24.64
C VAL A 53 0.20 14.30 -25.31
N ASN A 54 -0.24 14.29 -26.57
CA ASN A 54 -0.57 15.47 -27.37
C ASN A 54 -2.07 15.81 -27.35
N PHE A 55 -2.90 15.00 -26.71
CA PHE A 55 -4.34 15.27 -26.59
C PHE A 55 -4.57 16.47 -25.66
N GLY A 56 -5.41 17.41 -26.10
CA GLY A 56 -5.71 18.66 -25.41
C GLY A 56 -6.66 18.49 -24.22
N ALA A 57 -6.42 17.49 -23.37
CA ALA A 57 -7.32 17.11 -22.28
C ALA A 57 -7.74 18.30 -21.41
N ASN A 58 -9.04 18.52 -21.30
CA ASN A 58 -9.60 19.30 -20.20
C ASN A 58 -9.82 18.36 -19.01
N TRP A 59 -9.10 18.53 -17.91
CA TRP A 59 -9.20 17.63 -16.76
C TRP A 59 -10.53 17.72 -16.00
N ASP A 60 -11.25 18.85 -16.13
CA ASP A 60 -12.61 18.97 -15.59
C ASP A 60 -13.62 18.11 -16.37
N SER A 61 -13.25 17.65 -17.58
CA SER A 61 -14.08 16.76 -18.40
C SER A 61 -14.02 15.29 -17.99
N ILE A 62 -13.11 14.89 -17.07
CA ILE A 62 -12.97 13.47 -16.70
C ILE A 62 -14.33 12.93 -16.24
N ARG A 63 -14.73 11.78 -16.78
CA ARG A 63 -15.90 11.01 -16.34
C ARG A 63 -15.54 9.54 -16.22
N VAL A 64 -16.17 8.86 -15.27
CA VAL A 64 -15.99 7.41 -15.08
C VAL A 64 -17.35 6.74 -15.26
N TYR A 65 -17.42 5.70 -16.09
CA TYR A 65 -18.65 4.96 -16.37
C TYR A 65 -18.50 3.47 -16.11
N ASP A 66 -19.59 2.83 -15.66
CA ASP A 66 -19.69 1.37 -15.61
C ASP A 66 -20.07 0.77 -16.98
N SER A 67 -20.13 -0.56 -17.05
CA SER A 67 -20.50 -1.29 -18.28
C SER A 67 -21.92 -1.05 -18.80
N LYS A 68 -22.75 -0.31 -18.06
CA LYS A 68 -24.10 0.11 -18.45
C LYS A 68 -24.17 1.62 -18.74
N ASP A 69 -23.00 2.24 -18.94
CA ASP A 69 -22.82 3.69 -19.14
C ASP A 69 -23.40 4.53 -18.00
N LYS A 70 -23.48 3.97 -16.78
CA LYS A 70 -23.83 4.73 -15.58
C LYS A 70 -22.57 5.39 -15.04
N GLU A 71 -22.63 6.71 -14.85
CA GLU A 71 -21.54 7.46 -14.23
C GLU A 71 -21.30 7.00 -12.77
N LEU A 72 -20.02 6.89 -12.42
CA LEU A 72 -19.55 6.55 -11.08
C LEU A 72 -18.82 7.73 -10.45
N PRO A 73 -18.96 7.94 -9.13
CA PRO A 73 -18.13 8.89 -8.41
C PRO A 73 -16.65 8.55 -8.55
N TYR A 74 -15.85 9.59 -8.75
CA TYR A 74 -14.39 9.52 -8.70
C TYR A 74 -13.84 10.71 -7.91
N GLN A 75 -12.58 10.63 -7.52
CA GLN A 75 -11.85 11.75 -6.95
C GLN A 75 -10.44 11.82 -7.54
N ILE A 76 -9.82 12.99 -7.44
CA ILE A 76 -8.41 13.19 -7.75
C ILE A 76 -7.76 13.71 -6.47
N ASP A 77 -6.76 12.99 -5.99
CA ASP A 77 -6.02 13.37 -4.79
C ASP A 77 -4.74 14.11 -5.19
N ASP A 78 -4.52 15.28 -4.60
CA ASP A 78 -3.28 16.07 -4.70
C ASP A 78 -2.20 15.40 -3.85
N LEU A 79 -1.40 14.53 -4.46
CA LEU A 79 -0.42 13.73 -3.72
C LEU A 79 0.91 14.45 -3.50
N ASP A 80 1.22 15.44 -4.33
CA ASP A 80 2.46 16.22 -4.20
C ASP A 80 2.29 17.49 -3.34
N LEU A 81 1.05 17.80 -2.96
CA LEU A 81 0.66 18.91 -2.08
C LEU A 81 0.98 20.29 -2.66
N ASN A 82 0.95 20.42 -3.98
CA ASN A 82 1.27 21.67 -4.66
C ASN A 82 0.03 22.56 -4.93
N GLY A 83 -1.19 22.05 -4.71
CA GLY A 83 -2.47 22.74 -4.89
C GLY A 83 -2.92 22.91 -6.36
N ILE A 84 -2.24 22.29 -7.31
CA ILE A 84 -2.53 22.32 -8.75
C ILE A 84 -2.52 20.90 -9.33
N LEU A 85 -3.38 20.65 -10.32
CA LEU A 85 -3.40 19.33 -10.94
C LEU A 85 -2.04 18.99 -11.57
N SER A 86 -1.46 17.89 -11.12
CA SER A 86 -0.10 17.46 -11.37
C SER A 86 -0.07 16.06 -11.96
N GLY A 87 1.06 15.68 -12.56
CA GLY A 87 1.24 14.31 -13.07
C GLY A 87 1.30 13.26 -11.96
N ASP A 88 1.69 13.68 -10.75
CA ASP A 88 1.84 12.83 -9.58
C ASP A 88 0.52 12.63 -8.81
N ASP A 89 -0.50 13.44 -9.11
CA ASP A 89 -1.84 13.28 -8.57
C ASP A 89 -2.49 11.99 -9.04
N GLU A 90 -3.43 11.49 -8.25
CA GLU A 90 -4.04 10.18 -8.48
C GLU A 90 -5.55 10.29 -8.66
N LEU A 91 -6.02 9.88 -9.85
CA LEU A 91 -7.43 9.58 -10.10
C LEU A 91 -7.78 8.24 -9.46
N VAL A 92 -8.87 8.22 -8.69
CA VAL A 92 -9.40 6.99 -8.10
C VAL A 92 -10.92 6.91 -8.20
N PHE A 93 -11.42 5.70 -8.44
CA PHE A 93 -12.82 5.31 -8.26
C PHE A 93 -12.91 3.88 -7.70
N VAL A 94 -14.08 3.48 -7.20
CA VAL A 94 -14.30 2.09 -6.75
C VAL A 94 -15.22 1.39 -7.74
N ALA A 95 -14.74 0.28 -8.30
CA ALA A 95 -15.54 -0.60 -9.12
C ALA A 95 -16.41 -1.51 -8.22
N PRO A 96 -17.74 -1.33 -8.18
CA PRO A 96 -18.60 -2.05 -7.24
C PRO A 96 -18.74 -3.54 -7.54
N LYS A 97 -18.51 -3.94 -8.80
CA LYS A 97 -18.70 -5.31 -9.30
C LYS A 97 -17.63 -5.68 -10.35
N PRO A 98 -17.41 -6.98 -10.61
CA PRO A 98 -16.59 -7.41 -11.74
C PRO A 98 -17.14 -6.88 -13.07
N GLY A 99 -16.26 -6.47 -13.98
CA GLY A 99 -16.65 -5.98 -15.30
C GLY A 99 -15.69 -4.96 -15.90
N GLU A 100 -16.15 -4.32 -16.97
CA GLU A 100 -15.43 -3.24 -17.65
C GLU A 100 -15.99 -1.87 -17.26
N TYR A 101 -15.09 -0.92 -17.13
CA TYR A 101 -15.31 0.47 -16.75
C TYR A 101 -14.57 1.37 -17.73
N LYS A 102 -15.05 2.60 -17.92
CA LYS A 102 -14.48 3.55 -18.87
C LYS A 102 -14.08 4.82 -18.13
N ILE A 103 -12.85 5.26 -18.32
CA ILE A 103 -12.41 6.62 -17.97
C ILE A 103 -12.42 7.42 -19.27
N VAL A 104 -13.29 8.42 -19.35
CA VAL A 104 -13.47 9.27 -20.54
C VAL A 104 -12.92 10.66 -20.24
N VAL A 105 -12.13 11.19 -21.18
CA VAL A 105 -11.55 12.53 -21.12
C VAL A 105 -11.82 13.23 -22.44
N SER A 106 -12.33 14.45 -22.41
CA SER A 106 -12.56 15.27 -23.59
C SER A 106 -11.62 16.47 -23.67
N ASP A 107 -11.52 17.07 -24.85
CA ASP A 107 -10.86 18.36 -25.07
C ASP A 107 -11.83 19.55 -25.00
N ASP A 108 -13.06 19.34 -24.52
CA ASP A 108 -14.08 20.38 -24.42
C ASP A 108 -13.64 21.48 -23.44
N PRO A 109 -13.34 22.71 -23.89
CA PRO A 109 -12.92 23.79 -23.00
C PRO A 109 -14.05 24.30 -22.10
N PHE A 110 -15.30 23.89 -22.35
CA PHE A 110 -16.48 24.29 -21.58
C PHE A 110 -16.98 23.19 -20.64
N ALA A 111 -16.31 22.03 -20.58
CA ALA A 111 -16.66 20.99 -19.64
C ALA A 111 -16.53 21.50 -18.19
N SER A 112 -17.51 21.14 -17.37
CA SER A 112 -17.52 21.45 -15.93
C SER A 112 -17.09 20.25 -15.12
N LYS A 113 -16.39 20.50 -14.01
CA LYS A 113 -16.03 19.47 -13.04
C LYS A 113 -17.30 18.84 -12.46
N PRO A 114 -17.37 17.49 -12.36
CA PRO A 114 -18.55 16.85 -11.79
C PRO A 114 -18.60 17.07 -10.26
N GLU A 115 -19.82 17.16 -9.74
CA GLU A 115 -20.08 17.27 -8.30
C GLU A 115 -20.75 16.00 -7.79
N TYR A 116 -20.10 15.32 -6.85
CA TYR A 116 -20.64 14.15 -6.17
C TYR A 116 -21.05 14.53 -4.75
N LYS A 117 -22.25 14.12 -4.33
CA LYS A 117 -22.77 14.45 -3.00
C LYS A 117 -22.33 13.42 -1.97
N GLY A 118 -21.91 13.91 -0.80
CA GLY A 118 -21.83 13.15 0.44
C GLY A 118 -20.41 13.02 0.97
N ASN A 119 -20.25 13.30 2.27
CA ASN A 119 -19.02 13.03 2.99
C ASN A 119 -19.06 11.56 3.44
N LEU A 120 -18.10 10.78 2.98
CA LEU A 120 -17.99 9.37 3.35
C LEU A 120 -17.44 9.18 4.76
N PHE A 121 -16.81 10.22 5.32
CA PHE A 121 -16.12 10.20 6.60
C PHE A 121 -16.51 11.39 7.46
N VAL A 122 -16.40 11.20 8.77
CA VAL A 122 -16.42 12.25 9.79
C VAL A 122 -15.01 12.35 10.35
N VAL A 123 -14.44 13.56 10.34
CA VAL A 123 -13.08 13.83 10.82
C VAL A 123 -13.14 14.87 11.93
N GLU A 124 -12.63 14.52 13.10
CA GLU A 124 -12.62 15.37 14.29
C GLU A 124 -11.20 15.48 14.83
N LYS A 125 -10.82 16.63 15.38
CA LYS A 125 -9.51 16.76 16.06
C LYS A 125 -9.55 16.01 17.38
N ALA A 126 -8.53 15.21 17.63
CA ALA A 126 -8.38 14.50 18.89
C ALA A 126 -7.81 15.42 19.98
N GLU A 127 -8.21 15.21 21.24
CA GLU A 127 -7.78 16.04 22.39
C GLU A 127 -6.26 15.98 22.63
N ASN A 128 -5.65 14.84 22.32
CA ASN A 128 -4.20 14.59 22.46
C ASN A 128 -3.38 14.97 21.20
N GLY A 129 -4.01 15.65 20.23
CA GLY A 129 -3.41 15.96 18.94
C GLY A 129 -3.63 14.86 17.89
N GLY A 130 -3.61 15.23 16.61
CA GLY A 130 -4.05 14.36 15.53
C GLY A 130 -5.56 14.43 15.33
N TYR A 131 -6.14 13.33 14.81
CA TYR A 131 -7.54 13.27 14.38
C TYR A 131 -8.17 11.91 14.70
N GLU A 132 -9.46 11.92 15.04
CA GLU A 132 -10.33 10.75 15.01
C GLU A 132 -11.10 10.77 13.70
N VAL A 133 -11.15 9.63 13.02
CA VAL A 133 -11.80 9.46 11.72
C VAL A 133 -12.77 8.30 11.82
N ALA A 134 -14.02 8.51 11.44
CA ALA A 134 -15.02 7.45 11.36
C ALA A 134 -15.67 7.42 9.98
N THR A 135 -16.05 6.23 9.51
CA THR A 135 -16.96 6.12 8.37
C THR A 135 -18.29 6.79 8.71
N SER A 136 -18.99 7.34 7.71
CA SER A 136 -20.28 8.02 7.90
C SER A 136 -21.35 7.13 8.53
N ASP A 137 -21.29 5.81 8.32
CA ASP A 137 -22.15 4.82 8.96
C ASP A 137 -21.67 4.36 10.35
N LYS A 138 -20.54 4.91 10.81
CA LYS A 138 -19.87 4.66 12.10
C LYS A 138 -19.47 3.20 12.32
N LYS A 139 -19.37 2.40 11.27
CA LYS A 139 -18.95 1.00 11.39
C LYS A 139 -17.45 0.84 11.60
N THR A 140 -16.64 1.77 11.08
CA THR A 140 -15.19 1.69 11.19
C THR A 140 -14.66 3.00 11.77
N VAL A 141 -13.73 2.87 12.73
CA VAL A 141 -13.12 3.99 13.44
C VAL A 141 -11.60 3.87 13.34
N PHE A 142 -10.96 5.01 13.10
CA PHE A 142 -9.53 5.15 12.96
C PHE A 142 -9.04 6.33 13.79
N SER A 143 -7.82 6.23 14.30
CA SER A 143 -7.11 7.40 14.82
C SER A 143 -5.95 7.73 13.90
N VAL A 144 -5.80 9.00 13.54
CA VAL A 144 -4.68 9.53 12.75
C VAL A 144 -3.81 10.37 13.66
N ARG A 145 -2.57 9.95 13.86
CA ARG A 145 -1.60 10.67 14.69
C ARG A 145 -1.13 11.95 14.02
N SER A 146 -0.50 12.85 14.77
CA SER A 146 0.00 14.15 14.27
C SER A 146 1.10 14.04 13.20
N ASN A 147 1.62 12.84 12.95
CA ASN A 147 2.58 12.53 11.89
C ASN A 147 1.95 11.71 10.74
N GLY A 148 0.62 11.60 10.70
CA GLY A 148 -0.13 10.90 9.65
C GLY A 148 -0.20 9.38 9.79
N ILE A 149 0.42 8.79 10.81
CA ILE A 149 0.34 7.36 11.09
C ILE A 149 -1.07 7.01 11.59
N VAL A 150 -1.62 5.91 11.07
CA VAL A 150 -3.01 5.50 11.34
C VAL A 150 -3.07 4.23 12.19
N ASP A 151 -4.04 4.19 13.10
CA ASP A 151 -4.48 2.98 13.81
C ASP A 151 -5.93 2.67 13.42
N ILE A 152 -6.29 1.38 13.32
CA ILE A 152 -7.68 0.91 13.18
C ILE A 152 -8.22 0.60 14.58
N LYS A 153 -9.12 1.44 15.10
CA LYS A 153 -9.66 1.37 16.47
C LYS A 153 -10.96 0.58 16.60
N GLY A 154 -11.63 0.29 15.49
CA GLY A 154 -12.81 -0.56 15.47
C GLY A 154 -13.34 -0.82 14.06
N PHE A 155 -14.07 -1.91 13.89
CA PHE A 155 -14.61 -2.37 12.60
C PHE A 155 -15.86 -3.22 12.79
N ASP A 156 -16.93 -2.87 12.08
CA ASP A 156 -18.18 -3.63 11.97
C ASP A 156 -18.73 -4.07 13.35
N GLY A 157 -18.78 -3.11 14.29
CA GLY A 157 -19.25 -3.33 15.66
C GLY A 157 -18.24 -3.94 16.64
N TYR A 158 -17.02 -4.27 16.18
CA TYR A 158 -15.90 -4.62 17.06
C TYR A 158 -15.20 -3.33 17.52
N ASN A 159 -15.24 -3.05 18.83
CA ASN A 159 -14.84 -1.76 19.42
C ASN A 159 -13.54 -1.87 20.24
N LYS A 160 -12.50 -2.40 19.62
CA LYS A 160 -11.15 -2.60 20.18
C LYS A 160 -10.10 -2.36 19.10
N VAL A 161 -8.85 -2.12 19.48
CA VAL A 161 -7.78 -1.88 18.51
C VAL A 161 -7.55 -3.13 17.67
N ILE A 162 -7.73 -3.00 16.36
CA ILE A 162 -7.52 -4.09 15.39
C ILE A 162 -6.09 -4.09 14.89
N ALA A 163 -5.52 -2.91 14.66
CA ALA A 163 -4.12 -2.75 14.28
C ALA A 163 -3.67 -1.33 14.58
N ALA A 164 -2.38 -1.16 14.84
CA ALA A 164 -1.79 0.14 15.12
C ALA A 164 -0.61 0.41 14.21
N GLU A 165 -0.28 1.69 14.09
CA GLU A 165 0.96 2.17 13.50
C GLU A 165 1.18 1.68 12.06
N LEU A 166 0.11 1.74 11.25
CA LEU A 166 0.15 1.27 9.87
C LEU A 166 1.17 2.09 9.06
N GLY A 167 2.15 1.41 8.45
CA GLY A 167 3.20 2.06 7.65
C GLY A 167 4.28 2.75 8.48
N LEU A 168 4.40 2.43 9.78
CA LEU A 168 5.50 2.93 10.60
C LEU A 168 6.85 2.53 9.98
N ALA A 169 7.75 3.49 9.83
CA ALA A 169 9.11 3.20 9.45
C ALA A 169 9.88 2.65 10.65
N ARG A 170 10.64 1.59 10.42
CA ARG A 170 11.73 1.15 11.30
C ARG A 170 13.02 1.22 10.52
N THR A 171 13.91 2.10 10.96
CA THR A 171 15.14 2.40 10.24
C THR A 171 16.34 2.27 11.17
N GLY A 172 17.45 1.81 10.62
CA GLY A 172 18.67 1.58 11.36
C GLY A 172 19.86 1.54 10.44
N GLY A 173 21.00 2.06 10.89
CA GLY A 173 22.13 2.28 10.02
C GLY A 173 23.22 3.09 10.71
N PHE A 174 24.22 3.49 9.95
CA PHE A 174 25.35 4.23 10.46
C PHE A 174 25.22 5.70 10.11
N ASN A 175 24.98 6.52 11.13
CA ASN A 175 24.76 7.94 10.91
C ASN A 175 26.07 8.64 10.58
N LYS A 176 25.99 9.67 9.73
CA LYS A 176 27.16 10.45 9.29
C LYS A 176 28.27 9.60 8.66
N SER A 177 27.91 8.47 8.04
CA SER A 177 28.88 7.64 7.33
C SER A 177 29.61 8.43 6.25
N THR A 178 30.92 8.22 6.17
CA THR A 178 31.81 8.72 5.13
C THR A 178 32.39 7.57 4.29
N TRP A 179 31.74 6.41 4.30
CA TRP A 179 32.24 5.18 3.66
C TRP A 179 32.64 5.34 2.18
N TRP A 180 31.93 6.20 1.45
CA TRP A 180 32.23 6.52 0.06
C TRP A 180 33.58 7.24 -0.12
N ALA A 181 34.07 7.95 0.91
CA ALA A 181 35.33 8.70 0.90
C ALA A 181 36.48 7.93 1.56
N ASP A 182 36.26 7.37 2.75
CA ASP A 182 37.34 6.84 3.61
C ASP A 182 37.05 5.48 4.23
N LYS A 183 35.95 4.82 3.83
CA LYS A 183 35.51 3.52 4.39
C LYS A 183 35.21 3.56 5.90
N ASN A 184 34.82 4.72 6.44
CA ASN A 184 34.31 4.85 7.80
C ASN A 184 32.77 4.89 7.83
N LEU A 185 32.16 3.92 8.51
CA LEU A 185 30.70 3.86 8.66
C LEU A 185 30.17 4.88 9.69
N GLY A 186 30.96 5.24 10.70
CA GLY A 186 30.46 6.06 11.82
C GLY A 186 29.59 5.27 12.82
N PRO A 187 28.84 5.97 13.70
CA PRO A 187 28.05 5.34 14.76
C PRO A 187 26.75 4.68 14.27
N TYR A 188 26.46 3.48 14.76
CA TYR A 188 25.17 2.82 14.52
C TYR A 188 24.03 3.45 15.34
N ASN A 189 22.88 3.69 14.72
CA ASN A 189 21.66 4.20 15.35
C ASN A 189 20.42 3.47 14.81
N GLU A 190 19.35 3.45 15.59
CA GLU A 190 18.02 2.99 15.17
C GLU A 190 16.97 4.01 15.57
N VAL A 191 16.05 4.30 14.66
CA VAL A 191 14.92 5.20 14.90
C VAL A 191 13.69 4.71 14.14
N VAL A 192 12.52 5.04 14.69
CA VAL A 192 11.21 4.86 14.04
C VAL A 192 10.66 6.21 13.59
N SER A 193 9.60 6.23 12.76
CA SER A 193 9.01 7.48 12.23
C SER A 193 8.65 8.51 13.30
N TYR A 194 8.42 8.13 14.56
CA TYR A 194 8.17 9.08 15.65
C TYR A 194 9.32 10.05 15.91
N ALA A 195 10.55 9.66 15.56
CA ALA A 195 11.72 10.54 15.67
C ALA A 195 11.91 11.42 14.42
N PHE A 196 11.07 11.25 13.39
CA PHE A 196 11.20 12.03 12.16
C PHE A 196 10.43 13.35 12.34
N ARG A 197 10.99 14.42 11.80
CA ARG A 197 10.31 15.71 11.76
C ARG A 197 9.25 15.68 10.67
N VAL A 198 8.00 15.96 11.02
CA VAL A 198 6.92 16.18 10.04
C VAL A 198 7.22 17.47 9.28
N LYS A 199 7.33 17.37 7.96
CA LYS A 199 7.50 18.50 7.04
C LYS A 199 6.15 19.04 6.57
N ASN A 200 5.28 18.13 6.14
CA ASN A 200 3.94 18.45 5.68
C ASN A 200 2.98 17.30 6.05
N MET A 201 1.72 17.63 6.32
CA MET A 201 0.66 16.66 6.54
C MET A 201 -0.68 17.28 6.15
N GLU A 202 -1.35 16.67 5.18
CA GLU A 202 -2.68 17.08 4.72
C GLU A 202 -3.67 15.90 4.80
N ILE A 203 -4.95 16.19 5.08
CA ILE A 203 -6.04 15.21 5.07
C ILE A 203 -7.12 15.66 4.09
N PHE A 204 -7.32 14.88 3.04
CA PHE A 204 -8.39 15.06 2.07
C PHE A 204 -9.61 14.21 2.49
N SER A 205 -10.52 14.82 3.26
CA SER A 205 -11.69 14.13 3.85
C SER A 205 -12.98 14.21 3.04
N ASP A 206 -13.07 15.18 2.13
CA ASP A 206 -14.33 15.51 1.43
C ASP A 206 -14.49 14.74 0.10
N GLY A 207 -13.64 13.73 -0.11
CA GLY A 207 -13.65 12.90 -1.30
C GLY A 207 -14.86 11.94 -1.37
N PRO A 208 -15.49 11.77 -2.54
CA PRO A 208 -16.62 10.86 -2.74
C PRO A 208 -16.23 9.39 -2.91
N VAL A 209 -14.95 9.03 -2.77
CA VAL A 209 -14.46 7.65 -2.91
C VAL A 209 -13.75 7.16 -1.64
N ARG A 210 -12.81 7.95 -1.12
CA ARG A 210 -11.95 7.59 0.02
C ARG A 210 -11.44 8.85 0.72
N LEU A 211 -10.98 8.67 1.96
CA LEU A 211 -10.18 9.68 2.64
C LEU A 211 -8.70 9.43 2.37
N THR A 212 -7.94 10.48 2.06
CA THR A 212 -6.51 10.38 1.77
C THR A 212 -5.71 11.26 2.73
N ILE A 213 -4.65 10.70 3.30
CA ILE A 213 -3.71 11.40 4.17
C ILE A 213 -2.35 11.35 3.49
N VAL A 214 -1.72 12.50 3.34
CA VAL A 214 -0.35 12.59 2.81
C VAL A 214 0.52 13.17 3.91
N ALA A 215 1.46 12.37 4.41
CA ALA A 215 2.41 12.81 5.44
C ALA A 215 3.84 12.69 4.95
N GLN A 216 4.55 13.81 4.91
CA GLN A 216 5.95 13.90 4.52
C GLN A 216 6.80 14.14 5.78
N MET A 217 7.76 13.26 6.03
CA MET A 217 8.59 13.25 7.22
C MET A 217 10.07 13.16 6.82
N ALA A 218 10.96 13.71 7.63
CA ALA A 218 12.40 13.61 7.42
C ALA A 218 13.13 13.19 8.68
N SER A 219 14.10 12.29 8.51
CA SER A 219 14.95 11.82 9.59
C SER A 219 16.02 12.87 9.92
N GLU A 220 16.07 13.30 11.17
CA GLU A 220 17.19 14.09 11.69
C GLU A 220 18.40 13.20 12.03
N MET A 221 18.16 11.90 12.28
CA MET A 221 19.22 10.93 12.60
C MET A 221 20.00 10.48 11.36
N PHE A 222 19.31 10.33 10.23
CA PHE A 222 19.89 9.96 8.95
C PHE A 222 19.63 11.10 7.94
N PRO A 223 20.52 12.10 7.88
CA PRO A 223 20.32 13.26 7.00
C PRO A 223 20.13 12.86 5.54
N GLY A 224 19.05 13.36 4.94
CA GLY A 224 18.67 13.02 3.56
C GLY A 224 17.72 11.83 3.44
N LEU A 225 17.46 11.07 4.50
CA LEU A 225 16.39 10.06 4.52
C LEU A 225 15.05 10.74 4.78
N GLU A 226 14.14 10.59 3.82
CA GLU A 226 12.78 11.09 3.87
C GLU A 226 11.79 9.95 3.75
N GLN A 227 10.66 10.08 4.45
CA GLN A 227 9.54 9.15 4.39
C GLN A 227 8.30 9.93 3.95
N THR A 228 7.65 9.47 2.89
CA THR A 228 6.33 9.93 2.50
C THR A 228 5.34 8.79 2.68
N LEU A 229 4.32 9.01 3.51
CA LEU A 229 3.26 8.06 3.78
C LEU A 229 1.97 8.52 3.11
N TYR A 230 1.53 7.78 2.10
CA TYR A 230 0.22 7.95 1.49
C TYR A 230 -0.74 6.94 2.12
N THR A 231 -1.64 7.41 2.98
CA THR A 231 -2.66 6.56 3.61
C THR A 231 -4.01 6.82 2.98
N LYS A 232 -4.62 5.78 2.42
CA LYS A 232 -5.85 5.84 1.63
C LYS A 232 -6.90 4.96 2.32
N ILE A 233 -7.90 5.57 2.95
CA ILE A 233 -8.91 4.90 3.77
C ILE A 233 -10.23 4.80 3.00
N TYR A 234 -10.70 3.58 2.78
CA TYR A 234 -11.95 3.30 2.06
C TYR A 234 -13.13 3.11 3.02
N PRO A 235 -14.39 3.42 2.61
CA PRO A 235 -15.57 3.33 3.48
C PRO A 235 -15.88 1.93 3.99
N ASN A 236 -15.37 0.89 3.31
CA ASN A 236 -15.47 -0.50 3.75
C ASN A 236 -14.47 -0.85 4.88
N GLY A 237 -13.67 0.10 5.34
CA GLY A 237 -12.68 -0.08 6.40
C GLY A 237 -11.28 -0.47 5.92
N GLU A 238 -11.10 -0.74 4.63
CA GLU A 238 -9.80 -1.07 4.07
C GLU A 238 -8.89 0.15 4.03
N VAL A 239 -7.60 -0.05 4.33
CA VAL A 239 -6.59 1.01 4.30
C VAL A 239 -5.47 0.60 3.36
N LYS A 240 -5.29 1.32 2.26
CA LYS A 240 -4.08 1.20 1.44
C LYS A 240 -3.01 2.14 1.97
N ILE A 241 -1.80 1.64 2.11
CA ILE A 241 -0.62 2.44 2.42
C ILE A 241 0.42 2.26 1.32
N ASP A 242 0.86 3.38 0.77
CA ASP A 242 2.10 3.48 -0.01
C ASP A 242 3.13 4.22 0.86
N ASN A 243 4.08 3.47 1.43
CA ASN A 243 5.15 3.99 2.27
C ASN A 243 6.43 4.13 1.44
N VAL A 244 6.85 5.37 1.20
CA VAL A 244 7.94 5.71 0.30
C VAL A 244 9.12 6.24 1.10
N PHE A 245 10.28 5.62 0.95
CA PHE A 245 11.54 6.13 1.47
C PHE A 245 12.36 6.72 0.32
N GLU A 246 12.79 7.96 0.46
CA GLU A 246 13.68 8.64 -0.49
C GLU A 246 15.00 8.99 0.18
N PHE A 247 16.10 8.73 -0.52
CA PHE A 247 17.45 9.07 -0.07
C PHE A 247 17.94 10.26 -0.89
N ARG A 248 17.92 11.47 -0.31
CA ARG A 248 18.45 12.70 -0.92
C ARG A 248 19.96 12.88 -0.68
N GLY A 249 20.53 12.08 0.21
CA GLY A 249 21.95 12.05 0.54
C GLY A 249 22.49 10.62 0.51
N TYR A 250 23.79 10.47 0.68
CA TYR A 250 24.40 9.16 0.91
C TYR A 250 24.02 8.64 2.30
N ALA A 251 23.58 7.38 2.40
CA ALA A 251 23.24 6.75 3.67
C ALA A 251 23.61 5.25 3.70
N ASP A 252 24.21 4.81 4.80
CA ASP A 252 24.53 3.40 5.03
C ASP A 252 23.50 2.79 5.99
N MET A 253 22.55 2.05 5.43
CA MET A 253 21.41 1.53 6.17
C MET A 253 21.51 0.02 6.34
N ALA A 254 21.34 -0.43 7.58
CA ALA A 254 21.18 -1.85 7.90
C ALA A 254 19.71 -2.26 7.99
N LYS A 255 18.78 -1.31 8.17
CA LYS A 255 17.35 -1.56 8.29
C LYS A 255 16.58 -0.44 7.59
N VAL A 256 15.71 -0.82 6.68
CA VAL A 256 14.69 0.04 6.07
C VAL A 256 13.44 -0.82 5.93
N GLN A 257 12.50 -0.65 6.86
CA GLN A 257 11.33 -1.50 6.96
C GLN A 257 10.06 -0.68 7.13
N SER A 258 8.98 -1.15 6.54
CA SER A 258 7.62 -0.73 6.83
C SER A 258 6.99 -1.72 7.80
N GLN A 259 6.22 -1.21 8.76
CA GLN A 259 5.69 -1.96 9.88
C GLN A 259 4.19 -1.69 10.10
N MET A 260 3.48 -2.70 10.57
CA MET A 260 2.24 -2.58 11.33
C MET A 260 2.46 -3.23 12.70
N THR A 261 1.96 -2.61 13.77
CA THR A 261 2.04 -3.14 15.13
C THR A 261 0.70 -3.61 15.65
N HIS A 262 0.78 -4.52 16.62
CA HIS A 262 -0.38 -5.00 17.36
C HIS A 262 -1.56 -5.49 16.50
N PRO A 263 -1.35 -6.29 15.43
CA PRO A 263 -2.45 -6.81 14.63
C PRO A 263 -3.26 -7.81 15.47
N LEU A 264 -4.45 -7.40 15.86
CA LEU A 264 -5.45 -8.16 16.61
C LEU A 264 -4.86 -8.86 17.84
N VAL A 265 -4.06 -8.15 18.63
CA VAL A 265 -3.39 -8.73 19.82
C VAL A 265 -4.26 -8.74 21.08
N GLU A 266 -5.43 -8.11 21.05
CA GLU A 266 -6.36 -8.06 22.19
C GLU A 266 -7.16 -9.36 22.41
N GLU A 267 -7.15 -10.29 21.46
CA GLU A 267 -7.85 -11.57 21.56
C GLU A 267 -6.83 -12.71 21.77
N GLU A 268 -6.96 -13.44 22.88
CA GLU A 268 -6.00 -14.48 23.27
C GLU A 268 -5.97 -15.67 22.30
N ASP A 269 -7.08 -15.94 21.63
CA ASP A 269 -7.24 -17.04 20.66
C ASP A 269 -6.79 -16.68 19.25
N THR A 270 -6.18 -15.50 19.06
CA THR A 270 -5.73 -15.04 17.75
C THR A 270 -4.68 -15.98 17.18
N VAL A 271 -4.87 -16.39 15.94
CA VAL A 271 -3.92 -17.15 15.14
C VAL A 271 -3.31 -16.27 14.05
N HIS A 272 -2.01 -16.45 13.81
CA HIS A 272 -1.32 -15.91 12.65
C HIS A 272 -1.48 -16.88 11.48
N ILE A 273 -1.87 -16.36 10.32
CA ILE A 273 -2.18 -17.13 9.11
C ILE A 273 -1.42 -16.53 7.94
N LEU A 274 -0.76 -17.38 7.14
CA LEU A 274 -0.08 -16.95 5.91
C LEU A 274 0.12 -18.13 4.93
N PRO A 275 0.36 -17.87 3.63
CA PRO A 275 0.87 -18.86 2.71
C PRO A 275 2.20 -19.45 3.17
N VAL A 276 2.50 -20.69 2.79
CA VAL A 276 3.83 -21.26 2.96
C VAL A 276 4.86 -20.39 2.22
N PHE A 277 5.94 -20.03 2.90
CA PHE A 277 7.02 -19.25 2.31
C PHE A 277 7.62 -19.98 1.11
N ARG A 278 7.88 -19.23 0.04
CA ARG A 278 8.65 -19.72 -1.11
C ARG A 278 10.11 -19.99 -0.74
N ARG A 279 10.68 -19.23 0.20
CA ARG A 279 12.03 -19.44 0.75
C ARG A 279 12.13 -18.92 2.20
N MET A 280 12.91 -19.58 3.03
CA MET A 280 13.11 -19.18 4.42
C MET A 280 14.52 -19.51 4.89
N GLY A 281 15.23 -18.52 5.46
CA GLY A 281 16.62 -18.67 5.88
C GLY A 281 16.87 -19.86 6.81
N TRP A 282 15.98 -20.16 7.76
CA TRP A 282 16.16 -21.37 8.61
C TRP A 282 15.92 -22.69 7.90
N ALA A 283 15.01 -22.69 6.92
CA ALA A 283 14.75 -23.90 6.16
C ALA A 283 16.04 -24.22 5.38
N ASP A 284 16.64 -23.21 4.74
CA ASP A 284 17.93 -23.33 4.08
C ASP A 284 19.06 -23.74 5.04
N ALA A 285 19.15 -23.12 6.23
CA ALA A 285 20.13 -23.49 7.26
C ALA A 285 20.08 -24.98 7.61
N LYS A 286 18.86 -25.53 7.72
CA LYS A 286 18.60 -26.93 8.08
C LYS A 286 18.46 -27.87 6.89
N GLN A 287 18.60 -27.36 5.65
CA GLN A 287 18.37 -28.10 4.41
C GLN A 287 16.96 -28.71 4.30
N TYR A 288 15.96 -27.99 4.80
CA TYR A 288 14.54 -28.30 4.67
C TYR A 288 13.89 -27.39 3.63
N THR A 289 12.76 -27.82 3.08
CA THR A 289 11.81 -26.90 2.48
C THR A 289 11.08 -26.09 3.57
N PRO A 290 10.59 -24.88 3.26
CA PRO A 290 9.77 -24.13 4.21
C PRO A 290 8.54 -24.91 4.69
N GLU A 291 7.90 -25.72 3.84
CA GLU A 291 6.77 -26.55 4.25
C GLU A 291 7.17 -27.60 5.29
N GLU A 292 8.25 -28.35 5.05
CA GLU A 292 8.76 -29.34 6.01
C GLU A 292 9.08 -28.71 7.36
N TYR A 293 9.73 -27.54 7.34
CA TYR A 293 10.03 -26.78 8.56
C TYR A 293 8.78 -26.48 9.40
N TRP A 294 7.71 -25.98 8.78
CA TRP A 294 6.49 -25.65 9.49
C TRP A 294 5.65 -26.89 9.85
N LYS A 295 5.73 -27.94 9.04
CA LYS A 295 5.03 -29.21 9.29
C LYS A 295 5.56 -29.92 10.53
N GLU A 296 6.88 -29.94 10.74
CA GLU A 296 7.48 -30.49 11.98
C GLU A 296 7.01 -29.78 13.25
N ARG A 297 6.52 -28.54 13.12
CA ARG A 297 6.01 -27.72 14.22
C ARG A 297 4.50 -27.81 14.38
N GLY A 298 3.82 -28.64 13.59
CA GLY A 298 2.37 -28.76 13.63
C GLY A 298 1.64 -27.50 13.15
N ALA A 299 2.31 -26.63 12.40
CA ALA A 299 1.77 -25.34 11.98
C ALA A 299 1.27 -25.34 10.53
N VAL A 300 1.21 -26.50 9.86
CA VAL A 300 0.72 -26.60 8.48
C VAL A 300 -0.71 -27.12 8.46
N GLN A 301 -1.60 -26.35 7.86
CA GLN A 301 -2.98 -26.74 7.60
C GLN A 301 -3.30 -26.62 6.10
N THR A 302 -3.99 -27.62 5.55
CA THR A 302 -4.42 -27.62 4.15
C THR A 302 -5.83 -27.03 4.03
N VAL A 303 -5.99 -26.06 3.14
CA VAL A 303 -7.29 -25.49 2.75
C VAL A 303 -7.41 -25.57 1.23
N ASP A 304 -8.49 -26.20 0.76
CA ASP A 304 -8.78 -26.39 -0.68
C ASP A 304 -7.58 -27.00 -1.44
N GLY A 305 -6.91 -27.97 -0.81
CA GLY A 305 -5.74 -28.67 -1.36
C GLY A 305 -4.42 -27.90 -1.32
N THR A 306 -4.40 -26.67 -0.78
CA THR A 306 -3.19 -25.84 -0.67
C THR A 306 -2.73 -25.74 0.79
N PRO A 307 -1.42 -25.91 1.10
CA PRO A 307 -0.90 -25.76 2.45
C PRO A 307 -0.75 -24.29 2.86
N TYR A 308 -1.05 -24.00 4.12
CA TYR A 308 -0.88 -22.70 4.77
C TYR A 308 -0.19 -22.88 6.12
N ILE A 309 0.50 -21.84 6.58
CA ILE A 309 1.09 -21.77 7.91
C ILE A 309 0.06 -21.12 8.85
N ILE A 310 -0.24 -21.79 9.96
CA ILE A 310 -1.15 -21.32 11.00
C ILE A 310 -0.52 -21.64 12.36
N PHE A 311 -0.40 -20.64 13.23
CA PHE A 311 0.07 -20.81 14.61
C PHE A 311 -0.50 -19.70 15.51
N PRO A 312 -0.54 -19.87 16.85
CA PRO A 312 -1.03 -18.83 17.75
C PRO A 312 -0.25 -17.52 17.58
N ALA A 313 -0.92 -16.38 17.43
CA ALA A 313 -0.25 -15.10 17.19
C ALA A 313 0.48 -14.57 18.43
N THR A 314 -0.01 -14.91 19.62
CA THR A 314 0.52 -14.48 20.93
C THR A 314 1.50 -15.49 21.53
N ASP A 315 1.46 -16.76 21.13
CA ASP A 315 2.43 -17.79 21.51
C ASP A 315 3.46 -18.03 20.39
N LYS A 316 4.72 -17.79 20.70
CA LYS A 316 5.80 -17.79 19.73
C LYS A 316 6.23 -19.21 19.36
N MET A 317 6.17 -19.56 18.07
CA MET A 317 6.66 -20.86 17.58
C MET A 317 8.19 -20.93 17.67
N LYS A 318 8.69 -21.89 18.44
CA LYS A 318 10.14 -22.12 18.64
C LYS A 318 10.75 -23.00 17.54
N PRO A 319 12.10 -22.96 17.36
CA PRO A 319 13.07 -22.08 18.00
C PRO A 319 12.92 -20.65 17.49
N LEU A 320 13.18 -19.69 18.38
CA LEU A 320 13.21 -18.27 18.04
C LEU A 320 14.62 -17.84 17.76
N PHE A 321 14.72 -16.79 16.95
CA PHE A 321 15.98 -16.10 16.72
C PHE A 321 15.77 -14.63 16.97
N TRP A 322 16.53 -14.08 17.91
CA TRP A 322 16.29 -12.73 18.41
C TRP A 322 14.82 -12.49 18.78
N GLY A 323 14.13 -13.52 19.27
CA GLY A 323 12.72 -13.41 19.64
C GLY A 323 11.73 -13.41 18.47
N ALA A 324 12.17 -13.48 17.22
CA ALA A 324 11.32 -13.53 16.03
C ALA A 324 10.87 -14.98 15.72
N THR A 325 9.57 -15.15 15.51
CA THR A 325 8.97 -16.42 15.07
C THR A 325 9.36 -16.73 13.63
N TYR A 326 9.45 -15.69 12.80
CA TYR A 326 10.21 -15.77 11.57
C TYR A 326 10.98 -14.46 11.26
N ILE A 327 12.12 -14.59 10.60
CA ILE A 327 13.00 -13.57 10.02
C ILE A 327 13.66 -14.18 8.78
N PHE A 328 14.13 -13.36 7.83
CA PHE A 328 14.69 -13.85 6.56
C PHE A 328 13.74 -14.81 5.83
N ALA A 329 12.45 -14.51 5.90
CA ALA A 329 11.42 -15.24 5.17
C ALA A 329 11.02 -14.42 3.93
N SER A 330 10.73 -15.10 2.82
CA SER A 330 10.29 -14.40 1.61
C SER A 330 9.00 -13.63 1.86
N VAL A 331 8.90 -12.45 1.24
CA VAL A 331 7.66 -11.68 1.19
C VAL A 331 6.63 -12.49 0.39
N GLU A 332 5.49 -12.82 0.99
CA GLU A 332 4.41 -13.56 0.32
C GLU A 332 3.22 -12.67 -0.05
N LYS A 333 2.18 -13.30 -0.60
CA LYS A 333 0.99 -12.61 -1.10
C LYS A 333 0.25 -11.82 -0.03
N TRP A 334 0.15 -12.38 1.17
CA TRP A 334 -0.53 -11.78 2.31
C TRP A 334 -0.14 -12.51 3.60
N ARG A 335 -0.33 -11.85 4.73
CA ARG A 335 -0.31 -12.45 6.08
C ARG A 335 -1.42 -11.82 6.91
N ALA A 336 -1.93 -12.53 7.90
CA ALA A 336 -3.06 -12.05 8.70
C ALA A 336 -3.01 -12.56 10.12
N ASN A 337 -3.69 -11.85 11.00
CA ASN A 337 -4.10 -12.35 12.30
C ASN A 337 -5.63 -12.48 12.33
N TYR A 338 -6.15 -13.56 12.91
CA TYR A 338 -7.58 -13.86 12.97
C TYR A 338 -7.95 -14.44 14.34
N SER A 339 -9.03 -13.97 14.95
CA SER A 339 -9.60 -14.52 16.17
C SER A 339 -10.86 -15.33 15.84
N PRO A 340 -10.86 -16.66 16.06
CA PRO A 340 -12.04 -17.51 15.88
C PRO A 340 -13.23 -17.09 16.73
N SER A 341 -13.02 -16.75 18.00
CA SER A 341 -14.09 -16.39 18.94
C SER A 341 -14.75 -15.05 18.60
N ALA A 342 -13.96 -14.06 18.17
CA ALA A 342 -14.48 -12.76 17.75
C ALA A 342 -14.97 -12.75 16.29
N GLY A 343 -14.59 -13.76 15.49
CA GLY A 343 -14.94 -13.84 14.07
C GLY A 343 -14.39 -12.68 13.24
N ILE A 344 -13.28 -12.07 13.67
CA ILE A 344 -12.65 -10.90 13.07
C ILE A 344 -11.18 -11.18 12.77
N GLY A 345 -10.66 -10.58 11.71
CA GLY A 345 -9.25 -10.62 11.36
C GLY A 345 -8.75 -9.32 10.75
N ILE A 346 -7.42 -9.22 10.65
CA ILE A 346 -6.72 -8.15 9.95
C ILE A 346 -5.66 -8.76 9.04
N GLY A 347 -5.78 -8.51 7.75
CA GLY A 347 -4.83 -8.96 6.73
C GLY A 347 -3.96 -7.83 6.23
N GLU A 348 -2.67 -8.09 6.02
CA GLU A 348 -1.76 -7.29 5.22
C GLU A 348 -1.57 -7.96 3.86
N ILE A 349 -2.13 -7.36 2.82
CA ILE A 349 -2.06 -7.82 1.42
C ILE A 349 -0.94 -7.08 0.70
N ASN A 350 -0.01 -7.84 0.11
CA ASN A 350 1.16 -7.29 -0.57
C ASN A 350 0.87 -7.10 -2.05
N LEU A 351 0.99 -5.85 -2.54
CA LEU A 351 0.73 -5.53 -3.94
C LEU A 351 1.94 -5.84 -4.83
N ASP A 352 3.15 -5.67 -4.30
CA ASP A 352 4.41 -5.98 -4.96
C ASP A 352 5.09 -7.16 -4.26
N ILE A 353 5.27 -8.26 -4.98
CA ILE A 353 5.87 -9.48 -4.46
C ILE A 353 7.23 -9.62 -5.14
N PRO A 354 8.34 -9.45 -4.40
CA PRO A 354 9.66 -9.52 -5.00
C PRO A 354 9.96 -10.93 -5.53
N GLU A 355 10.77 -10.97 -6.59
CA GLU A 355 11.46 -12.18 -7.01
C GLU A 355 12.42 -12.63 -5.91
N ILE A 356 12.63 -13.95 -5.82
CA ILE A 356 13.51 -14.54 -4.81
C ILE A 356 14.85 -14.84 -5.48
N PRO A 357 15.95 -14.19 -5.06
CA PRO A 357 17.27 -14.53 -5.55
C PRO A 357 17.59 -15.99 -5.26
N SER A 358 18.27 -16.68 -6.19
CA SER A 358 18.81 -18.02 -5.95
C SER A 358 19.99 -18.00 -4.97
N ASP A 359 20.81 -16.95 -5.05
CA ASP A 359 21.90 -16.69 -4.11
C ASP A 359 21.34 -16.39 -2.71
N LEU A 360 21.84 -17.12 -1.70
CA LEU A 360 21.34 -17.02 -0.34
C LEU A 360 21.67 -15.67 0.29
N GLN A 361 22.87 -15.13 0.08
CA GLN A 361 23.29 -13.84 0.61
C GLN A 361 22.34 -12.74 0.08
N LYS A 362 22.13 -12.68 -1.24
CA LYS A 362 21.21 -11.72 -1.85
C LYS A 362 19.77 -11.87 -1.37
N PHE A 363 19.33 -13.08 -1.06
CA PHE A 363 17.99 -13.31 -0.51
C PHE A 363 17.86 -12.72 0.91
N VAL A 364 18.80 -13.02 1.81
CA VAL A 364 18.73 -12.54 3.21
C VAL A 364 18.99 -11.04 3.32
N GLU A 365 19.80 -10.47 2.42
CA GLU A 365 20.02 -9.03 2.28
C GLU A 365 18.86 -8.31 1.56
N GLY A 366 17.95 -9.05 0.95
CA GLY A 366 16.81 -8.50 0.22
C GLY A 366 15.66 -8.03 1.11
N ARG A 367 14.51 -7.79 0.47
CA ARG A 367 13.25 -7.54 1.19
C ARG A 367 12.73 -8.87 1.76
N THR A 368 12.63 -8.94 3.08
CA THR A 368 12.13 -10.11 3.80
C THR A 368 11.00 -9.74 4.75
N TRP A 369 10.22 -10.74 5.14
CA TRP A 369 9.27 -10.63 6.23
C TRP A 369 9.91 -11.00 7.56
N VAL A 370 9.51 -10.25 8.58
CA VAL A 370 9.81 -10.53 9.98
C VAL A 370 8.50 -10.51 10.75
N TYR A 371 8.34 -11.49 11.64
CA TYR A 371 7.30 -11.51 12.66
C TYR A 371 7.94 -11.71 14.02
N GLU A 372 7.95 -10.63 14.78
CA GLU A 372 8.55 -10.56 16.10
C GLU A 372 7.63 -9.73 16.99
N SER A 373 7.31 -10.26 18.18
CA SER A 373 6.58 -9.50 19.21
C SER A 373 5.27 -8.88 18.70
N SER A 374 4.55 -9.64 17.87
CA SER A 374 3.29 -9.22 17.24
C SER A 374 3.42 -7.98 16.35
N GLU A 375 4.52 -7.90 15.60
CA GLU A 375 4.73 -6.86 14.59
C GLU A 375 4.88 -7.49 13.22
N PHE A 376 4.13 -6.96 12.26
CA PHE A 376 4.27 -7.29 10.85
C PHE A 376 5.31 -6.34 10.27
N ARG A 377 6.54 -6.81 10.08
CA ARG A 377 7.60 -6.01 9.43
C ARG A 377 7.93 -6.56 8.06
N THR A 378 8.15 -5.65 7.11
CA THR A 378 8.55 -5.96 5.74
C THR A 378 9.63 -4.98 5.32
N GLY A 379 10.75 -5.49 4.80
CA GLY A 379 11.81 -4.65 4.24
C GLY A 379 13.19 -5.26 4.38
N GLN A 380 14.20 -4.42 4.29
CA GLN A 380 15.59 -4.83 4.38
C GLN A 380 16.02 -4.94 5.84
N PHE A 381 16.79 -5.98 6.14
CA PHE A 381 17.34 -6.23 7.47
C PHE A 381 18.71 -6.90 7.34
N GLN A 382 19.77 -6.11 7.33
CA GLN A 382 21.15 -6.54 7.02
C GLN A 382 21.90 -7.14 8.21
N TRP A 383 21.27 -7.21 9.38
CA TRP A 383 21.89 -7.82 10.53
C TRP A 383 21.65 -9.33 10.47
N ILE A 384 22.61 -10.08 9.92
CA ILE A 384 22.57 -11.55 9.87
C ILE A 384 23.40 -12.07 11.03
N ALA A 385 22.84 -12.88 11.93
CA ALA A 385 23.62 -13.32 13.09
C ALA A 385 24.65 -14.37 12.71
N GLY A 386 25.78 -14.33 13.42
CA GLY A 386 26.87 -15.29 13.28
C GLY A 386 26.43 -16.74 13.48
N GLU A 387 25.36 -16.99 14.23
CA GLU A 387 24.80 -18.32 14.46
C GLU A 387 24.33 -19.01 13.17
N PHE A 388 23.99 -18.26 12.12
CA PHE A 388 23.72 -18.86 10.80
C PHE A 388 24.96 -19.60 10.28
N ASN A 389 26.17 -19.14 10.56
CA ASN A 389 27.39 -19.78 10.06
C ASN A 389 27.69 -21.12 10.75
N ALA A 390 26.96 -21.46 11.82
CA ALA A 390 27.08 -22.75 12.49
C ALA A 390 26.38 -23.89 11.71
N PHE A 391 25.53 -23.57 10.73
CA PHE A 391 24.80 -24.58 9.96
C PHE A 391 25.41 -24.76 8.56
N PRO A 392 25.50 -26.01 8.04
CA PRO A 392 26.12 -26.28 6.75
C PRO A 392 25.51 -25.50 5.58
N GLY A 393 24.20 -25.26 5.60
CA GLY A 393 23.50 -24.54 4.52
C GLY A 393 23.76 -23.04 4.47
N THR A 394 24.37 -22.47 5.52
CA THR A 394 24.52 -21.03 5.73
C THR A 394 25.93 -20.65 6.20
N ALA A 395 26.89 -21.58 6.15
CA ALA A 395 28.26 -21.40 6.65
C ALA A 395 29.02 -20.23 6.00
N ASP A 396 28.74 -19.97 4.72
CA ASP A 396 29.42 -18.95 3.91
C ASP A 396 28.73 -17.57 3.96
N LEU A 397 27.68 -17.42 4.78
CA LEU A 397 27.01 -16.13 4.92
C LEU A 397 27.93 -15.09 5.57
N LYS A 398 27.95 -13.91 4.97
CA LYS A 398 28.53 -12.72 5.60
C LYS A 398 27.60 -12.28 6.72
N THR A 399 28.12 -12.26 7.94
CA THR A 399 27.36 -11.97 9.17
C THR A 399 27.82 -10.69 9.86
N ARG A 400 28.92 -10.10 9.38
CA ARG A 400 29.38 -8.80 9.83
C ARG A 400 28.54 -7.71 9.16
N ILE A 401 27.97 -6.83 9.99
CA ILE A 401 27.11 -5.75 9.53
C ILE A 401 27.83 -4.78 8.56
N GLU A 402 29.15 -4.64 8.68
CA GLU A 402 29.93 -3.80 7.76
C GLU A 402 30.03 -4.39 6.36
N ASP A 403 29.87 -5.71 6.23
CA ASP A 403 29.95 -6.44 4.96
C ASP A 403 28.58 -6.57 4.25
N THR A 404 27.49 -6.20 4.95
CA THR A 404 26.09 -6.41 4.51
C THR A 404 25.27 -5.11 4.45
N VAL A 405 25.79 -3.99 4.95
CA VAL A 405 25.09 -2.71 4.94
C VAL A 405 24.74 -2.25 3.52
N VAL A 406 23.55 -1.67 3.35
CA VAL A 406 23.12 -1.13 2.05
C VAL A 406 23.57 0.31 1.93
N HIS A 407 24.33 0.57 0.87
CA HIS A 407 24.84 1.88 0.51
C HIS A 407 23.83 2.60 -0.40
N TYR A 408 22.97 3.42 0.20
CA TYR A 408 22.03 4.26 -0.55
C TYR A 408 22.73 5.53 -1.05
N ILE A 409 22.49 5.87 -2.31
CA ILE A 409 22.99 7.09 -2.96
C ILE A 409 21.84 8.08 -3.23
N PRO A 410 22.14 9.38 -3.47
CA PRO A 410 21.11 10.35 -3.80
C PRO A 410 20.25 9.91 -5.01
N GLY A 411 18.94 9.86 -4.80
CA GLY A 411 17.95 9.43 -5.79
C GLY A 411 17.45 8.00 -5.61
N ASP A 412 18.09 7.19 -4.74
CA ASP A 412 17.57 5.87 -4.41
C ASP A 412 16.23 5.96 -3.66
N ARG A 413 15.40 4.94 -3.87
CA ARG A 413 14.03 4.90 -3.35
C ARG A 413 13.62 3.48 -2.99
N GLU A 414 12.99 3.34 -1.83
CA GLU A 414 12.26 2.12 -1.44
C GLU A 414 10.77 2.42 -1.36
N VAL A 415 9.94 1.49 -1.84
CA VAL A 415 8.48 1.64 -1.80
C VAL A 415 7.89 0.35 -1.24
N PHE A 416 7.01 0.52 -0.26
CA PHE A 416 6.23 -0.56 0.32
C PHE A 416 4.75 -0.26 0.18
N SER A 417 4.04 -1.09 -0.57
CA SER A 417 2.62 -0.89 -0.89
C SER A 417 1.78 -2.05 -0.37
N PHE A 418 0.94 -1.77 0.63
CA PHE A 418 0.10 -2.77 1.28
C PHE A 418 -1.35 -2.32 1.35
N TYR A 419 -2.26 -3.29 1.34
CA TYR A 419 -3.61 -3.12 1.87
C TYR A 419 -3.69 -3.76 3.26
N TYR A 420 -4.15 -2.99 4.24
CA TYR A 420 -4.57 -3.46 5.55
C TYR A 420 -6.10 -3.63 5.54
N ILE A 421 -6.56 -4.88 5.68
CA ILE A 421 -7.95 -5.25 5.46
C ILE A 421 -8.50 -5.85 6.75
N PRO A 422 -9.29 -5.10 7.53
CA PRO A 422 -10.12 -5.71 8.56
C PRO A 422 -11.21 -6.56 7.89
N PHE A 423 -11.48 -7.75 8.40
CA PHE A 423 -12.45 -8.67 7.79
C PHE A 423 -13.20 -9.51 8.81
N ARG A 424 -14.35 -10.05 8.37
CA ARG A 424 -15.12 -11.06 9.10
C ARG A 424 -14.94 -12.43 8.45
N ALA A 425 -14.76 -13.46 9.27
CA ALA A 425 -14.72 -14.85 8.80
C ALA A 425 -15.26 -15.79 9.89
N LYS A 426 -15.81 -16.93 9.47
CA LYS A 426 -16.42 -17.91 10.39
C LYS A 426 -15.40 -18.87 11.02
N ASN A 427 -14.27 -19.07 10.34
CA ASN A 427 -13.17 -19.94 10.73
C ASN A 427 -11.93 -19.57 9.89
N GLU A 428 -10.80 -20.21 10.19
CA GLU A 428 -9.51 -20.00 9.54
C GLU A 428 -9.56 -20.30 8.03
N ALA A 429 -10.30 -21.33 7.62
CA ALA A 429 -10.42 -21.69 6.19
C ALA A 429 -11.18 -20.61 5.40
N ASP A 430 -12.24 -20.05 5.98
CA ASP A 430 -12.97 -18.93 5.38
C ASP A 430 -12.12 -17.65 5.35
N ALA A 431 -11.31 -17.40 6.37
CA ALA A 431 -10.34 -16.29 6.39
C ALA A 431 -9.31 -16.43 5.25
N ILE A 432 -8.74 -17.61 5.08
CA ILE A 432 -7.78 -17.92 4.00
C ILE A 432 -8.42 -17.71 2.62
N ARG A 433 -9.63 -18.24 2.41
CA ARG A 433 -10.36 -18.04 1.14
C ARG A 433 -10.61 -16.57 0.86
N PHE A 434 -11.08 -15.82 1.86
CA PHE A 434 -11.30 -14.38 1.73
C PHE A 434 -10.02 -13.65 1.32
N LEU A 435 -8.89 -13.88 2.00
CA LEU A 435 -7.62 -13.21 1.71
C LEU A 435 -7.07 -13.55 0.32
N ASN A 436 -7.19 -14.81 -0.10
CA ASN A 436 -6.81 -15.21 -1.46
C ASN A 436 -7.66 -14.54 -2.53
N THR A 437 -8.98 -14.54 -2.37
CA THR A 437 -9.90 -13.86 -3.30
C THR A 437 -9.64 -12.37 -3.32
N ARG A 438 -9.52 -11.73 -2.15
CA ARG A 438 -9.31 -10.29 -2.07
C ARG A 438 -7.97 -9.86 -2.66
N ARG A 439 -6.90 -10.63 -2.46
CA ARG A 439 -5.60 -10.41 -3.11
C ARG A 439 -5.70 -10.53 -4.63
N ALA A 440 -6.47 -11.49 -5.14
CA ALA A 440 -6.67 -11.65 -6.58
C ALA A 440 -7.42 -10.42 -7.13
N ASP A 441 -8.51 -10.02 -6.49
CA ASP A 441 -9.33 -8.87 -6.87
C ASP A 441 -8.53 -7.56 -6.94
N LEU A 442 -7.74 -7.26 -5.91
CA LEU A 442 -6.95 -6.03 -5.81
C LEU A 442 -5.80 -5.93 -6.81
N THR A 443 -5.41 -7.04 -7.45
CA THR A 443 -4.33 -7.06 -8.45
C THR A 443 -4.77 -7.50 -9.83
N GLY A 444 -6.03 -7.92 -9.97
CA GLY A 444 -6.67 -8.30 -11.23
C GLY A 444 -7.18 -7.11 -12.03
N ILE A 445 -6.59 -5.92 -11.85
CA ILE A 445 -6.98 -4.69 -12.53
C ILE A 445 -6.17 -4.58 -13.83
N ILE A 446 -6.86 -4.48 -14.96
CA ILE A 446 -6.24 -4.41 -16.28
C ILE A 446 -6.66 -3.12 -16.97
N PHE A 447 -5.68 -2.29 -17.32
CA PHE A 447 -5.89 -1.05 -18.07
C PHE A 447 -5.57 -1.28 -19.56
N LYS A 448 -6.58 -1.15 -20.41
CA LYS A 448 -6.50 -1.31 -21.86
C LYS A 448 -6.51 0.04 -22.55
#